data_AF-A0A946FDI0-F1
#
_entry.id   AF-A0A946FDI0-F1
#
_cell.length_a   1.000
_cell.length_b   1.000
_cell.length_c   1.000
_cell.angle_alpha   90.00
_cell.angle_beta   90.00
_cell.angle_gamma   90.00
#
_symmetry.space_group_name_H-M   'P 1'
#
loop_
_entity.id
_entity.type
_entity.pdbx_description
1 polymer ?
#
loop_
_entity_poly.entity_id
_entity_poly.type
_entity_poly.pdbx_seq_one_letter_code
_entity_poly.pdbx_strand_id
1 'polypeptide(L)'
;MSRIVGEDHRRKEVVMGLEIDGRFKAYPLKELKNGAHSFDDEFSGKKFVVKFDEKNRTAQIVQADGSEIPTTMAFWFAWYAFHPATDIYEAQ
;
A
#
# COMPACT_ATOMS: atom_id res chain seq x y z
N MET A 1 -20.50 31.44 -1.39
CA MET A 1 -20.34 30.42 -2.44
C MET A 1 -19.02 29.69 -2.18
N SER A 2 -19.03 28.71 -1.29
CA SER A 2 -17.80 28.01 -0.90
C SER A 2 -17.56 26.85 -1.86
N ARG A 3 -16.40 26.91 -2.51
CA ARG A 3 -15.83 25.96 -3.45
C ARG A 3 -15.76 24.55 -2.84
N ILE A 4 -16.75 23.69 -3.12
CA ILE A 4 -16.66 22.25 -2.89
C ILE A 4 -16.41 21.58 -4.24
N VAL A 5 -15.16 21.61 -4.69
CA VAL A 5 -14.65 20.66 -5.69
C VAL A 5 -13.23 20.34 -5.26
N GLY A 6 -13.09 19.31 -4.43
CA GLY A 6 -11.79 18.89 -3.90
C GLY A 6 -11.77 17.53 -3.18
N GLU A 7 -12.89 16.82 -3.09
CA GLU A 7 -12.97 15.54 -2.35
C GLU A 7 -13.68 14.46 -3.18
N ASP A 8 -12.99 13.87 -4.16
CA ASP A 8 -13.46 12.62 -4.77
C ASP A 8 -12.36 11.73 -5.39
N HIS A 9 -11.08 11.91 -5.04
CA HIS A 9 -10.01 11.08 -5.62
C HIS A 9 -9.57 9.92 -4.72
N ARG A 10 -9.66 10.05 -3.39
CA ARG A 10 -9.23 8.96 -2.48
C ARG A 10 -10.16 7.73 -2.48
N ARG A 11 -11.42 7.88 -2.93
CA ARG A 11 -12.39 6.75 -2.93
C ARG A 11 -12.08 5.69 -3.97
N LYS A 12 -11.37 6.04 -5.06
CA LYS A 12 -11.03 5.09 -6.14
C LYS A 12 -9.57 4.70 -6.13
N GLU A 13 -8.80 5.15 -5.13
CA GLU A 13 -7.41 4.74 -4.99
C GLU A 13 -7.36 3.25 -4.68
N VAL A 14 -6.49 2.53 -5.37
CA VAL A 14 -6.21 1.12 -5.08
C VAL A 14 -4.98 1.09 -4.18
N VAL A 15 -5.04 0.27 -3.14
CA VAL A 15 -3.93 0.04 -2.23
C VAL A 15 -3.57 -1.44 -2.24
N MET A 16 -2.27 -1.71 -2.07
CA MET A 16 -1.82 -3.01 -1.62
C MET A 16 -1.79 -3.00 -0.09
N GLY A 17 -2.66 -3.77 0.54
CA GLY A 17 -2.71 -3.98 1.98
C GLY A 17 -1.77 -5.10 2.41
N LEU A 18 -1.07 -4.86 3.51
CA LEU A 18 -0.17 -5.78 4.20
C LEU A 18 -0.69 -5.98 5.62
N GLU A 19 -0.73 -7.23 6.06
CA GLU A 19 -0.94 -7.59 7.47
C GLU A 19 0.30 -8.32 7.99
N ILE A 20 0.85 -7.85 9.11
CA ILE A 20 1.93 -8.52 9.84
C ILE A 20 1.62 -8.46 11.33
N ASP A 21 1.46 -9.63 11.95
CA ASP A 21 1.24 -9.76 13.40
C ASP A 21 0.05 -8.91 13.90
N GLY A 22 -1.06 -8.90 13.13
CA GLY A 22 -2.28 -8.14 13.45
C GLY A 22 -2.17 -6.62 13.26
N ARG A 23 -1.05 -6.14 12.70
CA ARG A 23 -0.87 -4.74 12.29
C ARG A 23 -0.99 -4.62 10.78
N PHE A 24 -1.53 -3.49 10.34
CA PHE A 24 -1.88 -3.27 8.94
C PHE A 24 -1.08 -2.11 8.38
N LYS A 25 -0.57 -2.27 7.16
CA LYS A 25 0.05 -1.21 6.39
C LYS A 25 -0.52 -1.22 4.97
N ALA A 26 -0.83 -0.05 4.44
CA ALA A 26 -1.35 0.13 3.11
C ALA A 26 -0.33 0.86 2.25
N TYR A 27 -0.12 0.36 1.04
CA TYR A 27 0.73 0.96 0.02
C TYR A 27 -0.16 1.46 -1.13
N PRO A 28 -0.47 2.76 -1.19
CA PRO A 28 -1.24 3.30 -2.30
C PRO A 28 -0.49 3.13 -3.61
N LEU A 29 -1.18 2.64 -4.64
CA LEU A 29 -0.55 2.40 -5.94
C LEU A 29 -0.04 3.68 -6.57
N LYS A 30 -0.69 4.82 -6.31
CA LYS A 30 -0.20 6.12 -6.76
C LYS A 30 1.17 6.44 -6.16
N GLU A 31 1.37 6.14 -4.88
CA GLU A 31 2.65 6.37 -4.19
C GLU A 31 3.72 5.40 -4.72
N LEU A 32 3.37 4.13 -4.89
CA LEU A 32 4.27 3.13 -5.50
C LEU A 32 4.68 3.50 -6.93
N LYS A 33 3.77 4.11 -7.70
CA LYS A 33 4.04 4.58 -9.06
C LYS A 33 4.94 5.82 -9.10
N ASN A 34 4.79 6.71 -8.12
CA ASN A 34 5.60 7.93 -8.05
C ASN A 34 7.02 7.68 -7.50
N GLY A 35 7.18 6.62 -6.71
CA GLY A 35 8.45 6.23 -6.10
C GLY A 35 9.25 5.20 -6.89
N ALA A 36 10.18 4.54 -6.20
CA ALA A 36 10.98 3.47 -6.77
C ALA A 36 10.13 2.20 -6.99
N HIS A 37 10.37 1.49 -8.10
CA HIS A 37 9.68 0.22 -8.39
C HIS A 37 10.13 -0.94 -7.50
N SER A 38 11.26 -0.79 -6.80
CA SER A 38 11.74 -1.75 -5.81
C SER A 38 12.45 -0.99 -4.70
N PHE A 39 12.04 -1.21 -3.45
CA PHE A 39 12.64 -0.57 -2.28
C PHE A 39 12.52 -1.44 -1.04
N ASP A 40 13.48 -1.29 -0.13
CA ASP A 40 13.44 -1.89 1.19
C ASP A 40 12.48 -1.12 2.10
N ASP A 41 11.71 -1.86 2.88
CA ASP A 41 10.82 -1.32 3.89
C ASP A 41 10.84 -2.21 5.14
N GLU A 42 10.41 -1.64 6.26
CA GLU A 42 10.30 -2.36 7.53
C GLU A 42 8.95 -2.08 8.15
N PHE A 43 8.27 -3.14 8.59
CA PHE A 43 7.01 -3.03 9.30
C PHE A 43 6.88 -4.14 10.34
N SER A 44 6.40 -3.79 11.54
CA SER A 44 6.31 -4.72 12.69
C SER A 44 7.62 -5.46 12.98
N GLY A 45 8.77 -4.82 12.75
CA GLY A 45 10.11 -5.41 12.93
C GLY A 45 10.51 -6.46 11.88
N LYS A 46 9.71 -6.65 10.83
CA LYS A 46 10.06 -7.48 9.67
C LYS A 46 10.56 -6.60 8.54
N LYS A 47 11.74 -6.91 8.01
CA LYS A 47 12.31 -6.28 6.82
C LYS A 47 11.93 -7.05 5.56
N PHE A 48 11.61 -6.31 4.51
CA PHE A 48 11.21 -6.88 3.23
C PHE A 48 11.42 -5.89 2.10
N VAL A 49 11.38 -6.39 0.87
CA VAL A 49 11.45 -5.58 -0.35
C VAL A 49 10.06 -5.49 -0.94
N VAL A 50 9.58 -4.27 -1.15
CA VAL A 50 8.37 -3.98 -1.92
C VAL A 50 8.76 -3.90 -3.38
N LYS A 51 8.08 -4.66 -4.25
CA LYS A 51 8.27 -4.68 -5.70
C LYS A 51 6.98 -4.27 -6.38
N PHE A 52 7.00 -3.13 -7.08
CA PHE A 52 5.87 -2.64 -7.86
C PHE A 52 6.04 -3.01 -9.33
N ASP A 53 5.02 -3.68 -9.88
CA ASP A 53 4.90 -3.94 -11.31
C ASP A 53 3.90 -2.96 -11.92
N GLU A 54 4.42 -1.92 -12.58
CA GLU A 54 3.59 -0.87 -13.17
C GLU A 54 2.70 -1.40 -14.30
N LYS A 55 3.18 -2.39 -15.07
CA LYS A 55 2.47 -2.93 -16.23
C LYS A 55 1.17 -3.62 -15.82
N ASN A 56 1.24 -4.43 -14.77
CA ASN A 56 0.12 -5.18 -14.21
C ASN A 56 -0.61 -4.41 -13.11
N ARG A 57 -0.07 -3.26 -12.66
CA ARG A 57 -0.59 -2.44 -11.56
C ARG A 57 -0.76 -3.26 -10.29
N THR A 58 0.28 -4.01 -9.95
CA THR A 58 0.32 -4.89 -8.78
C THR A 58 1.60 -4.65 -8.00
N ALA A 59 1.60 -5.04 -6.73
CA ALA A 59 2.81 -5.04 -5.93
C ALA A 59 2.94 -6.36 -5.15
N GLN A 60 4.19 -6.73 -4.89
CA GLN A 60 4.57 -7.92 -4.12
C GLN A 60 5.50 -7.50 -3.00
N ILE A 61 5.47 -8.25 -1.90
CA ILE A 61 6.39 -8.11 -0.79
C ILE A 61 7.20 -9.39 -0.65
N VAL A 62 8.52 -9.27 -0.68
CA VAL A 62 9.46 -10.39 -0.59
C VAL A 62 10.38 -10.21 0.59
N GLN A 63 10.53 -11.24 1.43
CA GLN A 63 11.45 -11.24 2.55
C GLN A 63 12.88 -11.59 2.12
N ALA A 64 13.85 -11.39 3.02
CA ALA A 64 15.25 -11.67 2.74
C ALA A 64 15.57 -13.15 2.43
N ASP A 65 14.74 -14.07 2.94
CA ASP A 65 14.85 -15.52 2.65
C ASP A 65 14.20 -15.92 1.30
N GLY A 66 13.64 -14.95 0.57
CA GLY A 66 12.96 -15.16 -0.71
C GLY A 66 11.49 -15.55 -0.58
N SER A 67 10.95 -15.67 0.62
CA SER A 67 9.51 -15.91 0.82
C SER A 67 8.68 -14.66 0.51
N GLU A 68 7.49 -14.87 -0.07
CA GLU A 68 6.53 -13.78 -0.31
C GLU A 68 5.59 -13.62 0.88
N ILE A 69 5.38 -12.36 1.31
CA ILE A 69 4.33 -12.05 2.29
C ILE A 69 3.03 -11.84 1.51
N PRO A 70 1.94 -12.56 1.87
CA PRO A 70 0.64 -12.34 1.24
C PRO A 70 0.17 -10.89 1.39
N THR A 71 -0.35 -10.33 0.30
CA THR A 71 -0.88 -8.96 0.25
C THR A 71 -2.28 -8.97 -0.35
N THR A 72 -3.07 -7.94 -0.03
CA THR A 72 -4.44 -7.79 -0.54
C THR A 72 -4.56 -6.53 -1.38
N MET A 73 -4.95 -6.67 -2.64
CA MET A 73 -5.28 -5.53 -3.49
C MET A 73 -6.73 -5.12 -3.25
N ALA A 74 -6.96 -3.89 -2.80
CA ALA A 74 -8.31 -3.40 -2.51
C ALA A 74 -8.43 -1.91 -2.83
N PHE A 75 -9.65 -1.44 -3.07
CA PHE A 75 -9.90 0.00 -3.04
C PHE A 75 -9.74 0.53 -1.61
N TRP A 76 -9.17 1.72 -1.48
CA TRP A 76 -8.87 2.37 -0.21
C TRP A 76 -10.10 2.44 0.71
N PHE A 77 -11.27 2.79 0.18
CA PHE A 77 -12.49 2.89 0.99
C PHE A 77 -12.87 1.56 1.64
N ALA A 78 -12.69 0.45 0.92
CA ALA A 78 -13.01 -0.88 1.41
C ALA A 78 -11.95 -1.31 2.43
N TRP A 79 -10.66 -1.15 2.10
CA TRP A 79 -9.56 -1.46 3.02
C TRP A 79 -9.70 -0.71 4.34
N TYR A 80 -9.88 0.61 4.28
CA TYR A 80 -9.98 1.46 5.47
C TYR A 80 -11.20 1.14 6.33
N ALA A 81 -12.32 0.69 5.74
CA ALA A 81 -13.50 0.27 6.49
C ALA A 81 -13.22 -0.95 7.39
N PHE A 82 -12.32 -1.85 6.98
CA PHE A 82 -11.94 -3.03 7.77
C PHE A 82 -10.68 -2.80 8.63
N HIS A 83 -9.77 -1.93 8.18
CA HIS A 83 -8.46 -1.70 8.80
C HIS A 83 -8.20 -0.20 9.05
N PRO A 84 -9.00 0.47 9.90
CA PRO A 84 -8.90 1.92 10.10
C PRO A 84 -7.60 2.37 10.78
N ALA A 85 -6.93 1.45 11.50
CA ALA A 85 -5.65 1.69 12.16
C ALA A 85 -4.44 1.37 11.27
N THR A 86 -4.62 1.31 9.95
CA THR A 86 -3.53 1.00 9.01
C THR A 86 -2.53 2.16 8.95
N ASP A 87 -1.24 1.82 8.97
CA ASP A 87 -0.20 2.72 8.50
C ASP A 87 -0.33 2.92 6.98
N ILE A 88 0.05 4.09 6.48
CA ILE A 88 0.00 4.41 5.04
C ILE A 88 1.41 4.75 4.59
N TYR A 89 1.87 4.09 3.53
CA TYR A 89 3.13 4.43 2.88
C TYR A 89 2.96 5.70 2.02
N GLU A 90 3.91 6.62 2.11
CA GLU A 90 4.03 7.81 1.28
C GLU A 90 5.43 7.80 0.64
N ALA A 91 5.50 8.04 -0.67
CA ALA A 91 6.79 8.14 -1.35
C ALA A 91 7.47 9.47 -0.97
N GLN A 92 8.78 9.44 -0.71
CA GLN A 92 9.58 10.65 -0.49
C GLN A 92 9.97 11.35 -1.78
#